data_AF-A0A318IIP2-F1
#
_entry.id   AF-A0A318IIP2-F1
#
_cell.length_a   1.000
_cell.length_b   1.000
_cell.length_c   1.000
_cell.angle_alpha   90.00
_cell.angle_beta   90.00
_cell.angle_gamma   90.00
#
_symmetry.space_group_name_H-M   'P 1'
#
loop_
_entity.id
_entity.type
_entity.pdbx_description
1 polymer ?
#
loop_
_entity_poly.entity_id
_entity_poly.type
_entity_poly.pdbx_seq_one_letter_code
_entity_poly.pdbx_strand_id
1 'polypeptide(L)'
;MGIKKKQLKMLKESAKYQLTTLHTSDIHKNKFKASFLQFDGYTDLFSTIESLINVCILASHVEGDFNDPGLDIRKTLELANQLLPFDEGEFLDQAYCLFVQNKLK
;
A
#
# COMPACT_ATOMS: atom_id res chain seq x y z
N MET A 1 32.77 -8.16 8.16
CA MET A 1 31.70 -7.14 8.05
C MET A 1 30.84 -7.20 9.30
N GLY A 2 30.66 -6.09 10.03
CA GLY A 2 29.82 -6.08 11.23
C GLY A 2 28.38 -6.46 10.91
N ILE A 3 27.70 -7.18 11.83
CA ILE A 3 26.34 -7.73 11.70
C ILE A 3 25.35 -6.68 11.16
N LYS A 4 25.48 -5.42 11.56
CA LYS A 4 24.67 -4.28 11.09
C LYS A 4 24.78 -4.02 9.58
N LYS A 5 25.98 -4.13 8.98
CA LYS A 5 26.17 -3.95 7.52
C LYS A 5 25.53 -5.09 6.72
N LYS A 6 25.50 -6.31 7.28
CA LYS A 6 24.87 -7.47 6.65
C LYS A 6 23.35 -7.35 6.68
N GLN A 7 22.76 -6.98 7.82
CA GLN A 7 21.31 -6.76 7.96
C GLN A 7 20.82 -5.62 7.07
N LEU A 8 21.54 -4.50 6.99
CA LEU A 8 21.20 -3.39 6.10
C LEU A 8 21.25 -3.80 4.62
N LYS A 9 22.21 -4.67 4.24
CA LYS A 9 22.30 -5.18 2.87
C LYS A 9 21.10 -6.08 2.53
N MET A 10 20.70 -6.96 3.45
CA MET A 10 19.54 -7.84 3.27
C MET A 10 18.24 -7.03 3.15
N LEU A 11 18.05 -6.00 3.99
CA LEU A 11 16.87 -5.12 3.90
C LEU A 11 16.82 -4.36 2.56
N LYS A 12 17.97 -3.92 2.04
CA LYS A 12 18.06 -3.30 0.70
C LYS A 12 17.74 -4.27 -0.42
N GLU A 13 18.08 -5.54 -0.26
CA GLU A 13 17.77 -6.58 -1.24
C GLU A 13 16.28 -6.94 -1.19
N SER A 14 15.68 -7.07 0.00
CA SER A 14 14.25 -7.39 0.16
C SER A 14 13.35 -6.26 -0.35
N ALA A 15 13.72 -5.00 -0.11
CA ALA A 15 12.99 -3.83 -0.60
C ALA A 15 12.76 -3.84 -2.12
N LYS A 16 13.67 -4.43 -2.91
CA LYS A 16 13.54 -4.51 -4.37
C LYS A 16 12.42 -5.44 -4.85
N TYR A 17 12.07 -6.42 -4.03
CA TYR A 17 11.09 -7.45 -4.38
C TYR A 17 9.78 -7.32 -3.59
N GLN A 18 9.82 -6.61 -2.46
CA GLN A 18 8.68 -6.45 -1.57
C GLN A 18 7.96 -5.12 -1.80
N LEU A 19 8.64 -4.04 -2.23
CA LEU A 19 8.02 -2.73 -2.53
C LEU A 19 7.56 -2.64 -3.98
N THR A 20 6.58 -3.47 -4.36
CA THR A 20 6.15 -3.65 -5.76
C THR A 20 4.90 -2.86 -6.13
N THR A 21 4.14 -2.37 -5.16
CA THR A 21 2.86 -1.66 -5.37
C THR A 21 3.09 -0.23 -5.85
N LEU A 22 4.17 0.40 -5.37
CA LEU A 22 4.53 1.79 -5.65
C LEU A 22 5.85 1.87 -6.43
N HIS A 23 5.78 2.34 -7.67
CA HIS A 23 6.96 2.64 -8.49
C HIS A 23 7.29 4.13 -8.42
N THR A 24 8.55 4.53 -8.51
CA THR A 24 8.90 5.94 -8.61
C THR A 24 8.24 6.58 -9.85
N SER A 25 7.64 7.76 -9.68
CA SER A 25 7.06 8.51 -10.78
C SER A 25 8.18 9.08 -11.66
N ASP A 26 8.11 8.81 -12.96
CA ASP A 26 9.06 9.35 -13.94
C ASP A 26 8.81 10.85 -14.20
N ILE A 27 7.63 11.36 -13.80
CA ILE A 27 7.17 12.73 -14.05
C ILE A 27 7.36 13.63 -12.82
N HIS A 28 7.13 13.09 -11.62
CA HIS A 28 7.15 13.87 -10.38
C HIS A 28 8.24 13.36 -9.43
N LYS A 29 9.27 14.19 -9.19
CA LYS A 29 10.36 13.89 -8.25
C LYS A 29 9.80 13.63 -6.84
N ASN A 30 10.26 12.56 -6.19
CA ASN A 30 9.80 12.09 -4.86
C ASN A 30 8.32 11.67 -4.77
N LYS A 31 7.69 11.29 -5.88
CA LYS A 31 6.32 10.73 -5.89
C LYS A 31 6.33 9.29 -6.40
N PHE A 32 5.30 8.53 -6.06
CA PHE A 32 5.16 7.13 -6.46
C PHE A 32 3.85 6.89 -7.23
N LYS A 33 3.84 5.90 -8.12
CA LYS A 33 2.71 5.50 -8.95
C LYS A 33 2.39 4.01 -8.77
N ALA A 34 1.11 3.67 -8.64
CA ALA A 34 0.61 2.31 -8.80
C ALA A 34 -0.01 2.22 -10.20
N SER A 35 0.80 1.78 -11.18
CA SER A 35 0.56 1.55 -12.62
C SER A 35 -0.25 2.56 -13.48
N PHE A 36 -1.16 3.37 -12.92
CA PHE A 36 -1.85 4.54 -13.50
C PHE A 36 -2.31 5.58 -12.45
N LEU A 37 -2.28 5.25 -11.15
CA LEU A 37 -2.65 6.15 -10.05
C LEU A 37 -1.40 6.75 -9.40
N GLN A 38 -1.48 8.02 -8.98
CA GLN A 38 -0.39 8.74 -8.33
C GLN A 38 -0.76 9.02 -6.87
N PHE A 39 0.16 8.68 -5.97
CA PHE A 39 0.00 8.90 -4.53
C PHE A 39 1.19 9.66 -3.96
N ASP A 40 0.91 10.44 -2.92
CA ASP A 40 1.92 11.20 -2.19
C ASP A 40 2.76 10.30 -1.27
N GLY A 41 2.23 9.15 -0.87
CA GLY A 41 2.90 8.13 -0.05
C GLY A 41 1.91 7.12 0.52
N TYR A 42 2.36 6.27 1.45
CA TYR A 42 1.52 5.23 2.05
C TYR A 42 0.28 5.77 2.75
N THR A 43 0.38 6.91 3.44
CA THR A 43 -0.77 7.54 4.09
C THR A 43 -1.88 7.85 3.08
N ASP A 44 -1.52 8.35 1.90
CA ASP A 44 -2.45 8.70 0.83
C ASP A 44 -3.04 7.45 0.16
N LEU A 45 -2.21 6.41 -0.06
CA LEU A 45 -2.65 5.09 -0.53
C LEU A 45 -3.69 4.48 0.43
N PHE A 46 -3.39 4.41 1.73
CA PHE A 46 -4.31 3.85 2.73
C PHE A 46 -5.59 4.68 2.88
N SER A 47 -5.50 6.01 2.83
CA SER A 47 -6.68 6.89 2.86
C SER A 47 -7.58 6.67 1.64
N THR A 48 -6.99 6.39 0.48
CA THR A 48 -7.74 6.05 -0.75
C THR A 48 -8.44 4.70 -0.62
N ILE A 49 -7.74 3.67 -0.14
CA ILE A 49 -8.32 2.34 0.09
C ILE A 49 -9.48 2.43 1.11
N GLU A 50 -9.28 3.16 2.20
CA GLU A 50 -10.31 3.40 3.21
C GLU A 50 -11.54 4.08 2.60
N SER A 51 -11.33 5.11 1.78
CA SER A 51 -12.41 5.81 1.09
C SER A 51 -13.20 4.88 0.16
N LEU A 52 -12.52 4.01 -0.61
CA LEU A 52 -13.17 3.02 -1.49
C LEU A 52 -14.03 2.03 -0.69
N ILE A 53 -13.53 1.55 0.45
CA ILE A 53 -14.27 0.64 1.33
C ILE A 53 -15.49 1.34 1.93
N ASN A 54 -15.33 2.58 2.41
CA ASN A 54 -16.42 3.37 2.97
C ASN A 54 -17.53 3.63 1.94
N VAL A 55 -17.17 3.91 0.69
CA VAL A 55 -18.15 4.04 -0.40
C VAL A 55 -18.91 2.73 -0.64
N CYS A 56 -18.23 1.58 -0.61
CA CYS A 56 -18.89 0.28 -0.74
C CYS A 56 -19.85 -0.01 0.42
N ILE A 57 -19.46 0.33 1.65
CA ILE A 57 -20.32 0.20 2.84
C ILE A 57 -21.54 1.10 2.70
N LEU A 58 -21.37 2.35 2.29
CA LEU A 58 -22.50 3.27 2.09
C LEU A 58 -23.43 2.75 1.00
N ALA A 59 -22.87 2.33 -0.14
CA ALA A 59 -23.63 1.79 -1.27
C ALA A 59 -24.41 0.52 -0.91
N SER A 60 -23.91 -0.32 0.00
CA SER A 60 -24.62 -1.53 0.43
C SER A 60 -25.84 -1.27 1.33
N HIS A 61 -25.94 -0.08 1.92
CA HIS A 61 -27.06 0.31 2.80
C HIS A 61 -28.11 1.18 2.11
N VAL A 62 -27.85 1.62 0.86
CA VAL A 62 -28.81 2.43 0.11
C VAL A 62 -29.82 1.51 -0.58
N GLU A 63 -31.04 1.48 -0.07
CA GLU A 63 -32.18 0.93 -0.81
C GLU A 63 -32.65 1.98 -1.83
N GLY A 64 -32.34 1.77 -3.11
CA GLY A 64 -32.69 2.70 -4.18
C GLY A 64 -32.36 2.15 -5.57
N ASP A 65 -32.90 2.84 -6.59
CA ASP A 65 -33.00 2.47 -8.03
C ASP A 65 -31.65 2.43 -8.79
N PHE A 66 -30.58 2.00 -8.13
CA PHE A 66 -29.28 1.79 -8.76
C PHE A 66 -29.33 0.52 -9.62
N ASN A 67 -28.82 0.59 -10.85
CA ASN A 67 -28.63 -0.59 -11.70
C ASN A 67 -27.57 -1.49 -11.05
N ASP A 68 -28.00 -2.61 -10.46
CA ASP A 68 -27.14 -3.64 -9.85
C ASP A 68 -25.99 -3.11 -8.97
N PRO A 69 -26.30 -2.52 -7.79
CA PRO A 69 -25.30 -2.02 -6.84
C PRO A 69 -24.27 -3.09 -6.42
N GLY A 70 -24.60 -4.38 -6.54
CA GLY A 70 -23.67 -5.46 -6.28
C GLY A 70 -22.49 -5.49 -7.25
N LEU A 71 -22.72 -5.18 -8.54
CA LEU A 71 -21.67 -5.13 -9.55
C LEU A 71 -20.68 -3.99 -9.29
N ASP A 72 -21.18 -2.82 -8.92
CA ASP A 72 -20.34 -1.64 -8.67
C ASP A 72 -19.54 -1.76 -7.36
N ILE A 73 -20.16 -2.30 -6.31
CA ILE A 73 -19.46 -2.66 -5.07
C ILE A 73 -18.34 -3.65 -5.37
N ARG A 74 -18.62 -4.70 -6.17
CA ARG A 74 -17.63 -5.73 -6.50
C ARG A 74 -16.42 -5.15 -7.24
N LYS A 75 -16.64 -4.34 -8.28
CA LYS A 75 -15.55 -3.70 -9.04
C LYS A 75 -14.73 -2.75 -8.17
N THR A 76 -15.38 -2.01 -7.28
CA THR A 76 -14.72 -1.08 -6.37
C THR A 76 -13.86 -1.81 -5.35
N LEU A 77 -14.35 -2.93 -4.80
CA LEU A 77 -13.57 -3.79 -3.90
C LEU A 77 -12.42 -4.51 -4.63
N GLU A 78 -12.61 -4.92 -5.89
CA GLU A 78 -11.52 -5.47 -6.71
C GLU A 78 -10.40 -4.44 -6.92
N LEU A 79 -10.75 -3.17 -7.16
CA LEU A 79 -9.76 -2.08 -7.25
C LEU A 79 -9.06 -1.84 -5.92
N ALA A 80 -9.80 -1.80 -4.80
CA ALA A 80 -9.20 -1.66 -3.47
C ALA A 80 -8.24 -2.83 -3.17
N ASN A 81 -8.60 -4.06 -3.57
CA ASN A 81 -7.77 -5.24 -3.38
C ASN A 81 -6.48 -5.20 -4.21
N GLN A 82 -6.51 -4.63 -5.42
CA GLN A 82 -5.32 -4.43 -6.24
C GLN A 82 -4.37 -3.36 -5.67
N LEU A 83 -4.89 -2.44 -4.86
CA LEU A 83 -4.10 -1.39 -4.22
C LEU A 83 -3.49 -1.83 -2.88
N LEU A 84 -3.93 -2.96 -2.32
CA LEU A 84 -3.45 -3.44 -1.02
C LEU A 84 -1.98 -3.90 -1.11
N PRO A 85 -1.07 -3.29 -0.33
CA PRO A 85 0.34 -3.59 -0.39
C PRO A 85 0.69 -4.81 0.49
N PHE A 86 0.16 -6.00 0.17
CA PHE A 86 0.27 -7.20 1.01
C PHE A 86 1.72 -7.61 1.33
N ASP A 87 2.60 -7.62 0.33
CA ASP A 87 4.01 -8.01 0.50
C ASP A 87 4.83 -6.94 1.26
N GLU A 88 4.31 -5.71 1.33
CA GLU A 88 4.99 -4.56 1.94
C GLU A 88 4.73 -4.49 3.44
N GLY A 89 3.64 -5.10 3.93
CA GLY A 89 3.38 -5.24 5.35
C GLY A 89 4.49 -6.00 6.06
N GLU A 90 4.95 -7.12 5.48
CA GLU A 90 6.07 -7.90 6.04
C GLU A 90 7.37 -7.07 6.04
N PHE A 91 7.61 -6.29 4.99
CA PHE A 91 8.75 -5.38 4.93
C PHE A 91 8.68 -4.30 6.03
N LEU A 92 7.51 -3.71 6.24
CA LEU A 92 7.30 -2.67 7.26
C LEU A 92 7.51 -3.22 8.68
N ASP A 93 7.05 -4.44 8.97
CA ASP A 93 7.30 -5.12 10.24
C ASP A 93 8.79 -5.38 10.46
N GLN A 94 9.49 -5.89 9.44
CA GLN A 94 10.94 -6.12 9.50
C GLN A 94 11.72 -4.80 9.69
N ALA A 95 11.34 -3.75 8.97
CA ALA A 95 11.94 -2.43 9.08
C ALA A 95 11.73 -1.81 10.47
N TYR A 96 10.52 -1.93 11.02
CA TYR A 96 10.19 -1.46 12.37
C TYR A 96 10.98 -2.23 13.45
N CYS A 97 11.07 -3.56 13.35
CA CYS A 97 11.87 -4.37 14.26
C CYS A 97 13.35 -3.94 14.28
N LEU A 98 13.93 -3.71 13.09
CA LEU A 98 15.30 -3.22 12.97
C LEU A 98 15.47 -1.80 13.53
N PHE A 99 14.48 -0.92 13.34
CA PHE A 99 14.49 0.43 13.87
C PHE A 99 14.50 0.44 15.41
N VAL A 100 13.60 -0.33 16.04
CA VAL A 100 13.52 -0.47 17.50
C VAL A 100 14.81 -1.05 18.07
N GLN A 101 15.36 -2.10 17.45
CA GLN A 101 16.62 -2.72 17.87
C GLN A 101 17.83 -1.78 17.76
N ASN A 102 17.78 -0.75 16.89
CA ASN A 102 18.85 0.24 16.77
C ASN A 102 18.65 1.49 17.65
N LYS A 103 17.44 1.73 18.21
CA LYS A 103 17.18 2.80 19.18
C LYS A 103 17.55 2.44 20.63
N LEU A 104 17.77 1.16 20.93
CA LEU A 104 18.19 0.67 22.26
C LEU A 104 19.72 0.61 22.45
N LYS A 105 20.49 1.45 21.74
CA LYS A 105 21.92 1.66 21.99
C LYS A 105 22.24 3.12 22.17
#